data_AF-A0A7U9KWH3-F1
#
_entry.id   AF-A0A7U9KWH3-F1
#
_cell.length_a   1.000
_cell.length_b   1.000
_cell.length_c   1.000
_cell.angle_alpha   90.00
_cell.angle_beta   90.00
_cell.angle_gamma   90.00
#
_symmetry.space_group_name_H-M   'P 1'
#
loop_
_entity.id
_entity.type
_entity.pdbx_description
1 polymer ?
#
loop_
_entity_poly.entity_id
_entity_poly.type
_entity_poly.pdbx_seq_one_letter_code
_entity_poly.pdbx_strand_id
1 'polypeptide(L)'
;MRTEGPTRGVVDNAHTTPMESRLAARLAELRTERGWSLDDLARRTEVSRSTLSRLERAEISPTAALLSRLCAAYERPMSRLLAEVESEPPQLVRADAQPVWHDAPSGFTRRSVSPPHPNLRGEVVEATLAPGADIAYDSPPPVPGLEQHIWLLDGQLEITTSGTAHSLTPGDCLRFRLWGPTRFRNTGSAPRATHWWWSSHDPPHHCPITITRLSPETFDASVRGLADLLTDTVAGGSSLGFVAPFGREEAAAWWRTQRPAVADGTLDIWVAEGPAGITGTISLAHPQKANGRHRAEIVKLLVHRTARGQGLGRTLLTTAEQSAVRSGFRLLLLDTETASPADHLYRRTGWTPYGTVPSYAADPGGELRDCTFFYKEVG
;
A
#
# COMPACT_ATOMS: atom_id res chain seq x y z
N MET A 1 71.70 21.01 -3.97
CA MET A 1 72.12 19.90 -3.08
C MET A 1 71.17 19.88 -1.88
N ARG A 2 70.30 18.86 -1.82
CA ARG A 2 69.57 18.33 -0.64
C ARG A 2 68.56 19.30 0.04
N THR A 3 67.36 18.91 0.48
CA THR A 3 66.66 17.62 0.60
C THR A 3 65.19 17.91 0.86
N GLU A 4 64.29 17.17 0.20
CA GLU A 4 62.88 17.05 0.55
C GLU A 4 62.72 16.36 1.91
N GLY A 5 61.75 16.81 2.71
CA GLY A 5 61.17 16.05 3.82
C GLY A 5 59.64 16.12 3.68
N PRO A 6 58.91 15.00 3.75
CA PRO A 6 57.47 15.02 3.51
C PRO A 6 56.75 15.52 4.76
N THR A 7 56.03 16.63 4.62
CA THR A 7 55.04 17.09 5.58
C THR A 7 53.91 16.06 5.68
N ARG A 8 53.73 15.52 6.88
CA ARG A 8 52.57 14.75 7.32
C ARG A 8 51.28 15.33 6.72
N GLY A 9 50.60 14.54 5.89
CA GLY A 9 49.24 14.82 5.45
C GLY A 9 48.35 14.94 6.67
N VAL A 10 47.75 16.12 6.83
CA VAL A 10 46.57 16.34 7.66
C VAL A 10 45.50 15.41 7.12
N VAL A 11 45.07 14.45 7.95
CA VAL A 11 43.98 13.54 7.62
C VAL A 11 42.72 14.39 7.58
N ASP A 12 42.17 14.53 6.38
CA ASP A 12 40.96 15.28 6.07
C ASP A 12 39.80 14.68 6.88
N ASN A 13 39.17 15.49 7.72
CA ASN A 13 38.11 15.05 8.62
C ASN A 13 36.82 14.96 7.79
N ALA A 14 36.47 13.75 7.37
CA ALA A 14 35.39 13.47 6.42
C ALA A 14 34.06 14.10 6.84
N HIS A 15 33.48 14.91 5.95
CA HIS A 15 32.09 15.36 6.04
C HIS A 15 31.16 14.15 5.84
N THR A 16 30.54 13.66 6.91
CA THR A 16 29.50 12.63 6.86
C THR A 16 28.37 13.06 5.93
N THR A 17 27.99 12.22 4.98
CA THR A 17 26.92 12.53 4.04
C THR A 17 25.53 12.56 4.73
N PRO A 18 24.54 13.30 4.19
CA PRO A 18 23.18 13.28 4.72
C PRO A 18 22.55 11.87 4.77
N MET A 19 22.96 11.00 3.85
CA MET A 19 22.56 9.58 3.83
C MET A 19 23.14 8.81 5.01
N GLU A 20 24.46 8.93 5.25
CA GLU A 20 25.12 8.26 6.37
C GLU A 20 24.59 8.72 7.72
N SER A 21 24.23 9.99 7.85
CA SER A 21 23.60 10.54 9.06
C SER A 21 22.22 9.93 9.31
N ARG A 22 21.39 9.78 8.27
CA ARG A 22 20.06 9.13 8.38
C ARG A 22 20.18 7.64 8.66
N LEU A 23 21.14 6.97 8.03
CA LEU A 23 21.43 5.57 8.29
C LEU A 23 21.86 5.34 9.74
N ALA A 24 22.76 6.19 10.27
CA ALA A 24 23.19 6.15 11.67
C ALA A 24 22.02 6.35 12.64
N ALA A 25 21.16 7.35 12.39
CA ALA A 25 19.98 7.62 13.20
C ALA A 25 19.00 6.43 13.19
N ARG A 26 18.70 5.87 12.01
CA ARG A 26 17.80 4.73 11.88
C ARG A 26 18.32 3.48 12.60
N LEU A 27 19.63 3.23 12.52
CA LEU A 27 20.26 2.11 13.23
C LEU A 27 20.20 2.27 14.76
N ALA A 28 20.31 3.51 15.26
CA ALA A 28 20.15 3.82 16.68
C ALA A 28 18.70 3.63 17.15
N GLU A 29 17.72 4.09 16.36
CA GLU A 29 16.29 3.89 16.61
C GLU A 29 15.95 2.40 16.73
N LEU A 30 16.38 1.58 15.75
CA LEU A 30 16.14 0.14 15.76
C LEU A 30 16.71 -0.54 17.02
N ARG A 31 17.86 -0.07 17.52
CA ARG A 31 18.42 -0.55 18.79
C ARG A 31 17.50 -0.21 19.97
N THR A 32 17.02 1.04 20.01
CA THR A 32 16.15 1.52 21.09
C THR A 32 14.76 0.89 21.07
N GLU A 33 14.17 0.67 19.89
CA GLU A 33 12.88 -0.04 19.70
C GLU A 33 12.94 -1.46 20.29
N ARG A 34 14.10 -2.12 20.17
CA ARG A 34 14.34 -3.46 20.73
C ARG A 34 14.74 -3.45 22.20
N GLY A 35 14.87 -2.27 22.83
CA GLY A 35 15.30 -2.11 24.22
C GLY A 35 16.74 -2.55 24.48
N TRP A 36 17.61 -2.56 23.46
CA TRP A 36 18.98 -3.05 23.59
C TRP A 36 19.95 -1.95 24.02
N SER A 37 20.86 -2.26 24.94
CA SER A 37 22.03 -1.43 25.18
C SER A 37 23.05 -1.57 24.02
N LEU A 38 24.01 -0.65 23.92
CA LEU A 38 25.13 -0.81 22.98
C LEU A 38 25.94 -2.09 23.25
N ASP A 39 26.03 -2.53 24.51
CA ASP A 39 26.72 -3.76 24.88
C ASP A 39 25.94 -5.01 24.45
N ASP A 40 24.60 -4.96 24.43
CA ASP A 40 23.77 -6.04 23.92
C ASP A 40 23.86 -6.16 22.40
N LEU A 41 23.84 -5.02 21.70
CA LEU A 41 24.02 -5.00 20.24
C LEU A 41 25.44 -5.46 19.86
N ALA A 42 26.45 -5.07 20.62
CA ALA A 42 27.84 -5.52 20.42
C ALA A 42 27.96 -7.05 20.51
N ARG A 43 27.31 -7.65 21.51
CA ARG A 43 27.31 -9.11 21.72
C ARG A 43 26.59 -9.86 20.59
N ARG A 44 25.47 -9.30 20.09
CA ARG A 44 24.65 -9.91 19.03
C ARG A 44 25.28 -9.80 17.64
N THR A 45 25.99 -8.71 17.39
CA THR A 45 26.58 -8.42 16.08
C THR A 45 28.03 -8.84 15.98
N GLU A 46 28.69 -9.16 17.11
CA GLU A 46 30.14 -9.32 17.29
C GLU A 46 30.96 -8.05 16.93
N VAL A 47 30.32 -6.88 16.96
CA VAL A 47 30.96 -5.58 16.65
C VAL A 47 31.31 -4.89 17.97
N SER A 48 32.47 -4.24 18.06
CA SER A 48 32.84 -3.55 19.30
C SER A 48 31.85 -2.42 19.65
N ARG A 49 31.56 -2.27 20.95
CA ARG A 49 30.73 -1.17 21.48
C ARG A 49 31.21 0.21 20.99
N SER A 50 32.53 0.42 20.91
CA SER A 50 33.14 1.65 20.42
C SER A 50 32.87 1.91 18.93
N THR A 51 32.80 0.87 18.11
CA THR A 51 32.45 0.97 16.69
C THR A 51 30.97 1.27 16.52
N LEU A 52 30.10 0.57 17.27
CA LEU A 52 28.66 0.85 17.26
C LEU A 52 28.33 2.27 17.75
N SER A 53 29.00 2.75 18.80
CA SER A 53 28.80 4.10 19.31
C SER A 53 29.27 5.19 18.33
N ARG A 54 30.37 4.97 17.61
CA ARG A 54 30.82 5.89 16.55
C ARG A 54 29.90 5.84 15.33
N LEU A 55 29.37 4.66 15.01
CA LEU A 55 28.41 4.46 13.92
C LEU A 55 27.10 5.19 14.21
N GLU A 56 26.50 5.02 15.39
CA GLU A 56 25.25 5.69 15.76
C GLU A 56 25.38 7.22 15.86
N ARG A 57 26.60 7.72 16.12
CA ARG A 57 26.92 9.16 16.09
C ARG A 57 27.34 9.67 14.71
N ALA A 58 27.23 8.82 13.68
CA ALA A 58 27.59 9.10 12.29
C ALA A 58 29.06 9.55 12.09
N GLU A 59 29.96 9.15 12.99
CA GLU A 59 31.40 9.45 12.91
C GLU A 59 32.17 8.47 12.03
N ILE A 60 31.57 7.31 11.73
CA ILE A 60 32.12 6.32 10.81
C ILE A 60 31.03 5.84 9.86
N SER A 61 31.39 5.67 8.58
CA SER A 61 30.51 5.07 7.59
C SER A 61 30.57 3.53 7.72
N PRO A 62 29.43 2.82 7.73
CA PRO A 62 29.43 1.37 7.84
C PRO A 62 29.92 0.73 6.54
N THR A 63 30.84 -0.24 6.65
CA THR A 63 31.14 -1.13 5.52
C THR A 63 29.92 -2.02 5.24
N ALA A 64 29.78 -2.53 4.01
CA ALA A 64 28.73 -3.49 3.65
C ALA A 64 28.69 -4.70 4.59
N ALA A 65 29.86 -5.17 5.05
CA ALA A 65 29.97 -6.26 6.02
C ALA A 65 29.41 -5.88 7.41
N LEU A 66 29.68 -4.67 7.89
CA LEU A 66 29.12 -4.16 9.14
C LEU A 66 27.60 -3.97 9.03
N LEU A 67 27.13 -3.39 7.93
CA LEU A 67 25.72 -3.17 7.68
C LEU A 67 24.94 -4.50 7.56
N SER A 68 25.52 -5.51 6.91
CA SER A 68 24.94 -6.86 6.81
C SER A 68 24.77 -7.53 8.18
N ARG A 69 25.77 -7.42 9.06
CA ARG A 69 25.70 -7.94 10.44
C ARG A 69 24.63 -7.25 11.27
N LEU A 70 24.50 -5.94 11.13
CA LEU A 70 23.44 -5.16 11.78
C LEU A 70 22.06 -5.54 11.24
N CYS A 71 21.91 -5.67 9.92
CA CYS A 71 20.69 -6.12 9.27
C CYS A 71 20.27 -7.53 9.76
N ALA A 72 21.23 -8.45 9.90
CA ALA A 72 20.99 -9.78 10.46
C ALA A 72 20.54 -9.72 11.92
N ALA A 73 21.19 -8.90 12.76
CA ALA A 73 20.80 -8.73 14.16
C ALA A 73 19.42 -8.10 14.33
N TYR A 74 19.00 -7.23 13.41
CA TYR A 74 17.66 -6.63 13.38
C TYR A 74 16.63 -7.46 12.61
N GLU A 75 17.04 -8.58 12.01
CA GLU A 75 16.19 -9.45 11.20
C GLU A 75 15.50 -8.70 10.05
N ARG A 76 16.23 -7.77 9.41
CA ARG A 76 15.70 -6.91 8.33
C ARG A 76 16.55 -7.02 7.06
N PRO A 77 15.94 -7.09 5.86
CA PRO A 77 16.68 -7.00 4.60
C PRO A 77 17.37 -5.63 4.45
N MET A 78 18.60 -5.62 3.92
CA MET A 78 19.36 -4.38 3.68
C MET A 78 18.63 -3.42 2.74
N SER A 79 17.97 -3.92 1.71
CA SER A 79 17.16 -3.11 0.78
C SER A 79 16.06 -2.32 1.48
N ARG A 80 15.43 -2.92 2.50
CA ARG A 80 14.37 -2.27 3.28
C ARG A 80 14.94 -1.19 4.20
N LEU A 81 16.09 -1.45 4.84
CA LEU A 81 16.78 -0.45 5.65
C LEU A 81 17.22 0.76 4.82
N LEU A 82 17.75 0.53 3.62
CA LEU A 82 18.17 1.59 2.70
C LEU A 82 16.99 2.42 2.17
N ALA A 83 15.88 1.77 1.80
CA ALA A 83 14.67 2.47 1.35
C ALA A 83 14.05 3.38 2.44
N GLU A 84 14.24 3.06 3.73
CA GLU A 84 13.78 3.90 4.85
C GLU A 84 14.63 5.17 5.06
N VAL A 85 15.85 5.21 4.52
CA VAL A 85 16.81 6.30 4.72
C VAL A 85 17.16 7.05 3.42
N GLU A 86 16.76 6.50 2.28
CA GLU A 86 16.67 7.21 1.01
C GLU A 86 15.69 8.37 1.14
N SER A 87 16.14 9.57 0.76
CA SER A 87 15.51 10.83 1.15
C SER A 87 14.10 10.99 0.58
N GLU A 88 13.15 11.38 1.44
CA GLU A 88 12.01 12.17 1.00
C GLU A 88 12.53 13.46 0.33
N PRO A 89 12.08 13.81 -0.87
CA PRO A 89 12.44 15.06 -1.54
C PRO A 89 12.00 16.24 -0.68
N PRO A 90 12.67 17.39 -0.81
CA PRO A 90 12.32 18.56 -0.01
C PRO A 90 10.86 18.94 -0.26
N GLN A 91 10.12 19.20 0.83
CA GLN A 91 8.73 19.69 0.77
C GLN A 91 8.61 20.98 -0.08
N LEU A 92 9.69 21.73 -0.21
CA LEU A 92 9.80 22.91 -1.06
C LEU A 92 10.82 22.66 -2.19
N VAL A 93 10.31 22.56 -3.42
CA VAL A 93 11.13 22.51 -4.64
C VAL A 93 11.13 23.90 -5.29
N ARG A 94 12.27 24.59 -5.27
CA ARG A 94 12.43 25.91 -5.89
C ARG A 94 12.35 25.80 -7.41
N ALA A 95 11.86 26.86 -8.07
CA ALA A 95 11.56 26.85 -9.50
C ALA A 95 12.75 26.52 -10.41
N ASP A 96 13.96 26.92 -10.02
CA ASP A 96 15.24 26.64 -10.68
C ASP A 96 15.73 25.20 -10.48
N ALA A 97 15.24 24.52 -9.45
CA ALA A 97 15.53 23.11 -9.15
C ALA A 97 14.47 22.14 -9.71
N GLN A 98 13.40 22.63 -10.34
CA GLN A 98 12.34 21.81 -10.92
C GLN A 98 12.81 21.16 -12.23
N PRO A 99 12.79 19.82 -12.35
CA PRO A 99 13.22 19.14 -13.57
C PRO A 99 12.40 19.56 -14.79
N VAL A 100 13.07 19.92 -15.89
CA VAL A 100 12.43 20.26 -17.17
C VAL A 100 12.84 19.25 -18.22
N TRP A 101 11.84 18.72 -18.93
CA TRP A 101 12.01 17.89 -20.11
C TRP A 101 11.51 18.64 -21.34
N HIS A 102 12.25 18.53 -22.44
CA HIS A 102 11.93 19.15 -23.71
C HIS A 102 11.86 18.07 -24.80
N ASP A 103 10.76 18.08 -25.54
CA ASP A 103 10.57 17.27 -26.74
C ASP A 103 10.51 18.19 -27.95
N ALA A 104 11.69 18.46 -28.52
CA ALA A 104 11.86 19.42 -29.61
C ALA A 104 11.01 19.09 -30.85
N PRO A 105 10.89 17.82 -31.30
CA PRO A 105 10.05 17.46 -32.45
C PRO A 105 8.56 17.79 -32.30
N SER A 106 8.00 17.63 -31.09
CA SER A 106 6.58 17.90 -30.84
C SER A 106 6.30 19.34 -30.37
N GLY A 107 7.34 20.14 -30.14
CA GLY A 107 7.22 21.48 -29.58
C GLY A 107 6.71 21.48 -28.13
N PHE A 108 6.90 20.37 -27.41
CA PHE A 108 6.41 20.19 -26.05
C PHE A 108 7.52 20.40 -25.01
N THR A 109 7.18 21.13 -23.96
CA THR A 109 8.04 21.28 -22.77
C THR A 109 7.25 20.90 -21.53
N ARG A 110 7.86 20.10 -20.66
CA ARG A 110 7.26 19.58 -19.42
C ARG A 110 8.17 19.88 -18.24
N ARG A 111 7.75 20.75 -17.33
CA ARG A 111 8.42 21.01 -16.05
C ARG A 111 7.70 20.28 -14.91
N SER A 112 8.44 19.52 -14.11
CA SER A 112 7.93 18.85 -12.91
C SER A 112 7.97 19.82 -11.72
N VAL A 113 6.84 20.48 -11.44
CA VAL A 113 6.68 21.49 -10.37
C VAL A 113 6.69 20.83 -8.99
N SER A 114 6.01 19.69 -8.85
CA SER A 114 6.08 18.80 -7.70
C SER A 114 6.44 17.40 -8.23
N PRO A 115 7.71 16.97 -8.11
CA PRO A 115 8.16 15.66 -8.58
C PRO A 115 7.41 14.49 -7.94
N PRO A 116 7.33 13.33 -8.64
CA PRO A 116 6.76 12.11 -8.08
C PRO A 116 7.45 11.73 -6.77
N HIS A 117 6.67 11.34 -5.77
CA HIS A 117 7.17 10.83 -4.50
C HIS A 117 6.46 9.53 -4.11
N PRO A 118 7.19 8.48 -3.67
CA PRO A 118 6.58 7.21 -3.28
C PRO A 118 5.50 7.33 -2.20
N ASN A 119 5.58 8.34 -1.33
CA ASN A 119 4.63 8.54 -0.23
C ASN A 119 3.56 9.63 -0.51
N LEU A 120 3.57 10.30 -1.68
CA LEU A 120 2.57 11.31 -2.02
C LEU A 120 1.67 10.85 -3.16
N ARG A 121 0.38 11.20 -3.04
CA ARG A 121 -0.68 10.82 -3.99
C ARG A 121 -0.84 11.81 -5.14
N GLY A 122 0.15 12.64 -5.41
CA GLY A 122 0.02 13.75 -6.34
C GLY A 122 1.36 14.21 -6.88
N GLU A 123 1.41 14.49 -8.16
CA GLU A 123 2.47 15.30 -8.77
C GLU A 123 1.84 16.55 -9.41
N VAL A 124 2.63 17.61 -9.53
CA VAL A 124 2.25 18.82 -10.27
C VAL A 124 3.22 19.01 -11.42
N VAL A 125 2.68 19.19 -12.61
CA VAL A 125 3.45 19.42 -13.83
C VAL A 125 2.97 20.70 -14.47
N GLU A 126 3.91 21.49 -14.96
CA GLU A 126 3.68 22.55 -15.93
C GLU A 126 4.04 22.03 -17.32
N ALA A 127 3.09 22.06 -18.26
CA ALA A 127 3.35 21.73 -19.66
C ALA A 127 3.24 22.99 -20.52
N THR A 128 3.93 23.04 -21.66
CA THR A 128 3.90 24.15 -22.64
C THR A 128 3.97 23.55 -24.04
N LEU A 129 3.12 24.05 -24.95
CA LEU A 129 3.03 23.61 -26.35
C LEU A 129 3.29 24.78 -27.28
N ALA A 130 4.22 24.60 -28.22
CA ALA A 130 4.47 25.60 -29.27
C ALA A 130 3.19 25.86 -30.09
N PRO A 131 3.05 27.07 -30.69
CA PRO A 131 1.92 27.35 -31.58
C PRO A 131 1.81 26.33 -32.70
N GLY A 132 0.62 25.77 -32.91
CA GLY A 132 0.39 24.71 -33.91
C GLY A 132 0.89 23.32 -33.54
N ALA A 133 1.47 23.13 -32.34
CA ALA A 133 1.85 21.80 -31.86
C ALA A 133 0.62 20.91 -31.70
N ASP A 134 0.79 19.65 -32.09
CA ASP A 134 -0.28 18.65 -32.14
C ASP A 134 0.29 17.30 -31.71
N ILE A 135 -0.15 16.81 -30.56
CA ILE A 135 0.37 15.61 -29.91
C ILE A 135 -0.76 14.61 -29.77
N ALA A 136 -0.66 13.50 -30.49
CA ALA A 136 -1.56 12.37 -30.38
C ALA A 136 -0.90 11.23 -29.59
N TYR A 137 -1.62 10.74 -28.59
CA TYR A 137 -1.33 9.51 -27.87
C TYR A 137 -2.34 8.45 -28.30
N ASP A 138 -2.03 7.71 -29.37
CA ASP A 138 -2.95 6.72 -29.96
C ASP A 138 -2.93 5.37 -29.23
N SER A 139 -1.90 5.11 -28.44
CA SER A 139 -1.79 3.91 -27.60
C SER A 139 -2.47 4.11 -26.24
N PRO A 140 -2.99 3.04 -25.61
CA PRO A 140 -3.49 3.11 -24.25
C PRO A 140 -2.44 3.70 -23.31
N PRO A 141 -2.83 4.56 -22.36
CA PRO A 141 -1.88 5.15 -21.41
C PRO A 141 -1.23 4.03 -20.57
N PRO A 142 0.04 4.20 -20.15
CA PRO A 142 0.71 3.24 -19.27
C PRO A 142 -0.05 2.98 -17.95
N VAL A 143 -0.85 3.96 -17.51
CA VAL A 143 -1.72 3.87 -16.32
C VAL A 143 -3.18 4.15 -16.73
N PRO A 144 -3.96 3.11 -17.06
CA PRO A 144 -5.39 3.25 -17.35
C PRO A 144 -6.18 3.74 -16.14
N GLY A 145 -7.12 4.66 -16.38
CA GLY A 145 -8.01 5.22 -15.37
C GLY A 145 -7.42 6.36 -14.55
N LEU A 146 -6.19 6.80 -14.86
CA LEU A 146 -5.54 7.94 -14.21
C LEU A 146 -6.43 9.18 -14.34
N GLU A 147 -6.73 9.83 -13.22
CA GLU A 147 -7.48 11.09 -13.19
C GLU A 147 -6.55 12.25 -13.56
N GLN A 148 -7.00 13.10 -14.47
CA GLN A 148 -6.30 14.30 -14.91
C GLN A 148 -7.20 15.52 -14.77
N HIS A 149 -6.63 16.56 -14.18
CA HIS A 149 -7.13 17.93 -14.28
C HIS A 149 -6.19 18.70 -15.18
N ILE A 150 -6.73 19.45 -16.12
CA ILE A 150 -5.99 20.37 -16.98
C ILE A 150 -6.58 21.75 -16.80
N TRP A 151 -5.89 22.57 -16.00
CA TRP A 151 -6.20 23.98 -15.86
C TRP A 151 -5.34 24.79 -16.82
N LEU A 152 -5.97 25.53 -17.74
CA LEU A 152 -5.29 26.35 -18.73
C LEU A 152 -5.06 27.77 -18.17
N LEU A 153 -3.81 28.23 -18.05
CA LEU A 153 -3.56 29.61 -17.56
C LEU A 153 -3.47 30.68 -18.64
N ASP A 154 -3.07 30.29 -19.85
CA ASP A 154 -2.83 31.21 -20.97
C ASP A 154 -3.03 30.45 -22.30
N GLY A 155 -3.16 31.17 -23.41
CA GLY A 155 -3.26 30.59 -24.76
C GLY A 155 -4.60 29.92 -25.09
N GLN A 156 -4.58 29.02 -26.07
CA GLN A 156 -5.73 28.22 -26.49
C GLN A 156 -5.31 26.76 -26.65
N LEU A 157 -6.13 25.86 -26.12
CA LEU A 157 -5.83 24.43 -26.13
C LEU A 157 -7.08 23.65 -26.51
N GLU A 158 -6.94 22.72 -27.43
CA GLU A 158 -7.94 21.70 -27.69
C GLU A 158 -7.45 20.36 -27.17
N ILE A 159 -8.29 19.68 -26.39
CA ILE A 159 -8.03 18.34 -25.88
C ILE A 159 -9.10 17.40 -26.42
N THR A 160 -8.68 16.30 -27.05
CA THR A 160 -9.58 15.20 -27.40
C THR A 160 -9.38 14.05 -26.42
N THR A 161 -10.45 13.60 -25.77
CA THR A 161 -10.45 12.45 -24.85
C THR A 161 -11.76 11.68 -25.00
N SER A 162 -11.71 10.34 -24.95
CA SER A 162 -12.89 9.47 -25.15
C SER A 162 -13.70 9.81 -26.42
N GLY A 163 -13.02 10.25 -27.49
CA GLY A 163 -13.64 10.65 -28.76
C GLY A 163 -14.33 12.03 -28.76
N THR A 164 -14.28 12.77 -27.67
CA THR A 164 -14.87 14.12 -27.55
C THR A 164 -13.78 15.18 -27.53
N ALA A 165 -13.92 16.22 -28.36
CA ALA A 165 -13.02 17.37 -28.40
C ALA A 165 -13.53 18.49 -27.49
N HIS A 166 -12.62 19.07 -26.71
CA HIS A 166 -12.87 20.17 -25.78
C HIS A 166 -11.93 21.32 -26.09
N SER A 167 -12.46 22.50 -26.41
CA SER A 167 -11.68 23.73 -26.56
C SER A 167 -11.66 24.50 -25.24
N LEU A 168 -10.47 24.80 -24.74
CA LEU A 168 -10.23 25.50 -23.49
C LEU A 168 -9.71 26.92 -23.77
N THR A 169 -10.15 27.86 -22.93
CA THR A 169 -9.67 29.23 -22.83
C THR A 169 -9.02 29.48 -21.47
N PRO A 170 -8.20 30.54 -21.30
CA PRO A 170 -7.52 30.80 -20.04
C PRO A 170 -8.50 30.90 -18.86
N GLY A 171 -8.22 30.14 -17.80
CA GLY A 171 -9.08 29.98 -16.63
C GLY A 171 -9.86 28.66 -16.62
N ASP A 172 -10.07 28.03 -17.77
CA ASP A 172 -10.85 26.79 -17.86
C ASP A 172 -10.11 25.59 -17.28
N CYS A 173 -10.87 24.68 -16.66
CA CYS A 173 -10.37 23.41 -16.14
C CYS A 173 -11.13 22.24 -16.79
N LEU A 174 -10.41 21.37 -17.50
CA LEU A 174 -10.94 20.11 -18.00
C LEU A 174 -10.53 18.96 -17.07
N ARG A 175 -11.52 18.20 -16.58
CA ARG A 175 -11.30 17.00 -15.78
C ARG A 175 -11.75 15.75 -16.52
N PHE A 176 -10.89 14.74 -16.58
CA PHE A 176 -11.21 13.45 -17.21
C PHE A 176 -10.35 12.32 -16.65
N ARG A 177 -10.68 11.08 -17.02
CA ARG A 177 -9.87 9.88 -16.73
C ARG A 177 -9.30 9.32 -18.04
N LEU A 178 -8.02 8.98 -18.08
CA LEU A 178 -7.42 8.40 -19.29
C LEU A 178 -7.75 6.91 -19.40
N TRP A 179 -8.70 6.57 -20.25
CA TRP A 179 -9.02 5.18 -20.58
C TRP A 179 -8.57 4.76 -21.98
N GLY A 180 -8.20 5.71 -22.83
CA GLY A 180 -7.90 5.46 -24.23
C GLY A 180 -7.15 6.63 -24.87
N PRO A 181 -7.19 6.73 -26.20
CA PRO A 181 -6.44 7.74 -26.93
C PRO A 181 -6.73 9.16 -26.47
N THR A 182 -5.70 9.98 -26.40
CA THR A 182 -5.81 11.42 -26.09
C THR A 182 -5.01 12.24 -27.08
N ARG A 183 -5.49 13.44 -27.39
CA ARG A 183 -4.79 14.36 -28.30
C ARG A 183 -4.82 15.77 -27.73
N PHE A 184 -3.69 16.46 -27.80
CA PHE A 184 -3.51 17.83 -27.33
C PHE A 184 -3.07 18.70 -28.50
N ARG A 185 -3.81 19.78 -28.77
CA ARG A 185 -3.50 20.68 -29.88
C ARG A 185 -3.51 22.13 -29.40
N ASN A 186 -2.40 22.83 -29.64
CA ASN A 186 -2.38 24.29 -29.46
C ASN A 186 -2.95 24.93 -30.74
N THR A 187 -4.18 25.45 -30.63
CA THR A 187 -4.89 26.12 -31.73
C THR A 187 -4.64 27.63 -31.77
N GLY A 188 -3.93 28.18 -30.77
CA GLY A 188 -3.63 29.59 -30.65
C GLY A 188 -2.28 29.99 -31.23
N SER A 189 -2.04 31.30 -31.33
CA SER A 189 -0.77 31.89 -31.75
C SER A 189 0.22 32.10 -30.60
N ALA A 190 -0.21 31.89 -29.35
CA ALA A 190 0.61 32.07 -28.16
C ALA A 190 1.29 30.76 -27.72
N PRO A 191 2.56 30.79 -27.28
CA PRO A 191 3.32 29.60 -26.92
C PRO A 191 2.98 29.05 -25.53
N ARG A 192 2.20 29.76 -24.72
CA ARG A 192 1.94 29.37 -23.33
C ARG A 192 0.54 28.82 -23.19
N ALA A 193 0.44 27.50 -23.16
CA ALA A 193 -0.65 26.83 -22.47
C ALA A 193 -0.05 26.30 -21.18
N THR A 194 -0.15 27.01 -20.06
CA THR A 194 0.32 26.47 -18.77
C THR A 194 -0.70 25.46 -18.30
N HIS A 195 -0.33 24.18 -18.35
CA HIS A 195 -1.15 23.08 -17.86
C HIS A 195 -0.75 22.80 -16.42
N TRP A 196 -1.68 22.70 -15.49
CA TRP A 196 -1.43 22.04 -14.20
C TRP A 196 -1.84 20.60 -14.34
N TRP A 197 -0.93 19.64 -14.14
CA TRP A 197 -1.33 18.25 -13.88
C TRP A 197 -1.56 18.06 -12.39
N TRP A 198 -2.61 17.31 -12.05
CA TRP A 198 -2.69 16.54 -10.82
C TRP A 198 -2.79 15.08 -11.25
N SER A 199 -1.75 14.28 -11.00
CA SER A 199 -1.79 12.83 -11.23
C SER A 199 -1.91 12.13 -9.88
N SER A 200 -3.08 11.57 -9.58
CA SER A 200 -3.19 10.65 -8.46
C SER A 200 -2.54 9.33 -8.84
N HIS A 201 -1.39 9.00 -8.23
CA HIS A 201 -0.92 7.61 -8.20
C HIS A 201 -1.88 6.80 -7.33
N ASP A 202 -3.00 6.43 -7.93
CA ASP A 202 -3.83 5.33 -7.46
C ASP A 202 -3.93 4.28 -8.57
N PRO A 203 -3.69 2.99 -8.26
CA PRO A 203 -4.16 1.91 -9.11
C PRO A 203 -5.69 2.01 -9.25
N PRO A 204 -6.31 1.35 -10.25
CA PRO A 204 -7.67 1.67 -10.65
C PRO A 204 -8.67 1.39 -9.53
N HIS A 205 -9.50 2.40 -9.27
CA HIS A 205 -10.60 2.46 -8.29
C HIS A 205 -10.17 2.24 -6.85
N HIS A 206 -10.27 3.25 -5.99
CA HIS A 206 -10.94 3.15 -4.69
C HIS A 206 -11.35 4.57 -4.27
N CYS A 207 -12.66 4.84 -4.16
CA CYS A 207 -13.11 5.72 -3.07
C CYS A 207 -12.40 5.17 -1.82
N PRO A 208 -11.63 5.95 -1.03
CA PRO A 208 -10.73 5.37 -0.03
C PRO A 208 -11.52 4.37 0.81
N ILE A 209 -11.29 3.08 0.53
CA ILE A 209 -11.99 2.02 1.23
C ILE A 209 -11.43 2.09 2.63
N THR A 210 -12.20 2.72 3.50
CA THR A 210 -11.81 2.90 4.88
C THR A 210 -12.11 1.58 5.56
N ILE A 211 -11.07 0.95 6.08
CA ILE A 211 -11.19 -0.28 6.84
C ILE A 211 -11.25 0.10 8.31
N THR A 212 -12.41 -0.11 8.93
CA THR A 212 -12.67 0.28 10.32
C THR A 212 -12.92 -0.97 11.16
N ARG A 213 -12.28 -1.06 12.32
CA ARG A 213 -12.60 -2.08 13.33
C ARG A 213 -13.89 -1.67 14.03
N LEU A 214 -14.85 -2.60 14.12
CA LEU A 214 -16.12 -2.36 14.78
C LEU A 214 -15.96 -2.44 16.30
N SER A 215 -16.43 -1.40 16.99
CA SER A 215 -16.79 -1.45 18.41
C SER A 215 -18.13 -2.19 18.59
N PRO A 216 -18.52 -2.57 19.81
CA PRO A 216 -19.82 -3.19 20.04
C PRO A 216 -21.01 -2.34 19.55
N GLU A 217 -20.92 -1.02 19.70
CA GLU A 217 -21.97 -0.08 19.28
C GLU A 217 -22.03 0.06 17.76
N THR A 218 -20.87 0.21 17.12
CA THR A 218 -20.79 0.33 15.66
C THR A 218 -21.11 -1.01 14.99
N PHE A 219 -20.82 -2.14 15.64
CA PHE A 219 -21.22 -3.46 15.17
C PHE A 219 -22.73 -3.60 15.03
N ASP A 220 -23.50 -3.21 16.06
CA ASP A 220 -24.96 -3.30 16.03
C ASP A 220 -25.55 -2.47 14.87
N ALA A 221 -24.97 -1.31 14.59
CA ALA A 221 -25.34 -0.46 13.45
C ALA A 221 -24.95 -1.08 12.09
N SER A 222 -23.83 -1.82 12.02
CA SER A 222 -23.30 -2.44 10.80
C SER A 222 -23.98 -3.76 10.42
N VAL A 223 -24.77 -4.39 11.30
CA VAL A 223 -25.41 -5.71 11.06
C VAL A 223 -26.15 -5.76 9.72
N ARG A 224 -26.86 -4.70 9.33
CA ARG A 224 -27.59 -4.67 8.06
C ARG A 224 -26.65 -4.81 6.86
N GLY A 225 -25.60 -3.99 6.79
CA GLY A 225 -24.64 -4.03 5.67
C GLY A 225 -23.80 -5.32 5.66
N LEU A 226 -23.45 -5.84 6.83
CA LEU A 226 -22.80 -7.14 6.98
C LEU A 226 -23.70 -8.29 6.49
N ALA A 227 -25.01 -8.21 6.74
CA ALA A 227 -25.98 -9.18 6.24
C ALA A 227 -26.12 -9.10 4.72
N ASP A 228 -26.21 -7.90 4.15
CA ASP A 228 -26.25 -7.69 2.69
C ASP A 228 -25.01 -8.29 2.01
N LEU A 229 -23.81 -8.04 2.55
CA LEU A 229 -22.55 -8.60 2.04
C LEU A 229 -22.51 -10.14 2.14
N LEU A 230 -22.96 -10.71 3.27
CA LEU A 230 -22.96 -12.16 3.47
C LEU A 230 -23.93 -12.84 2.51
N THR A 231 -25.14 -12.30 2.36
CA THR A 231 -26.14 -12.79 1.39
C THR A 231 -25.60 -12.70 -0.05
N ASP A 232 -24.96 -11.59 -0.43
CA ASP A 232 -24.33 -11.45 -1.76
C ASP A 232 -23.28 -12.53 -2.01
N THR A 233 -22.44 -12.80 -1.02
CA THR A 233 -21.31 -13.73 -1.14
C THR A 233 -21.79 -15.19 -1.23
N VAL A 234 -22.78 -15.57 -0.43
CA VAL A 234 -23.43 -16.91 -0.49
C VAL A 234 -24.16 -17.09 -1.82
N ALA A 235 -24.92 -16.07 -2.27
CA ALA A 235 -25.56 -16.10 -3.59
C ALA A 235 -24.55 -16.15 -4.75
N GLY A 236 -23.30 -15.77 -4.51
CA GLY A 236 -22.18 -15.90 -5.44
C GLY A 236 -21.49 -17.26 -5.41
N GLY A 237 -22.02 -18.24 -4.67
CA GLY A 237 -21.54 -19.62 -4.63
C GLY A 237 -20.44 -19.92 -3.60
N SER A 238 -20.06 -18.96 -2.74
CA SER A 238 -19.01 -19.21 -1.74
C SER A 238 -19.50 -20.11 -0.60
N SER A 239 -18.80 -21.21 -0.32
CA SER A 239 -19.06 -22.05 0.85
C SER A 239 -18.63 -21.33 2.15
N LEU A 240 -19.61 -20.82 2.90
CA LEU A 240 -19.40 -20.00 4.10
C LEU A 240 -20.16 -20.53 5.33
N GLY A 241 -20.60 -21.79 5.27
CA GLY A 241 -21.40 -22.45 6.32
C GLY A 241 -22.91 -22.28 6.16
N PHE A 242 -23.41 -21.85 5.00
CA PHE A 242 -24.82 -21.65 4.71
C PHE A 242 -25.22 -22.33 3.40
N VAL A 243 -26.41 -22.90 3.36
CA VAL A 243 -27.01 -23.55 2.18
C VAL A 243 -28.21 -22.75 1.69
N ALA A 244 -28.50 -22.78 0.39
CA ALA A 244 -29.65 -22.09 -0.17
C ALA A 244 -30.98 -22.80 0.16
N PRO A 245 -32.10 -22.07 0.32
CA PRO A 245 -32.23 -20.62 0.24
C PRO A 245 -31.68 -19.91 1.49
N PHE A 246 -30.87 -18.86 1.29
CA PHE A 246 -30.27 -18.08 2.37
C PHE A 246 -30.55 -16.59 2.16
N GLY A 247 -31.21 -15.97 3.14
CA GLY A 247 -31.73 -14.61 3.02
C GLY A 247 -31.09 -13.61 3.97
N ARG A 248 -31.33 -12.31 3.73
CA ARG A 248 -30.78 -11.21 4.55
C ARG A 248 -31.19 -11.30 6.02
N GLU A 249 -32.42 -11.72 6.31
CA GLU A 249 -32.90 -11.83 7.70
C GLU A 249 -32.14 -12.90 8.48
N GLU A 250 -31.88 -14.04 7.84
CA GLU A 250 -31.08 -15.12 8.39
C GLU A 250 -29.62 -14.69 8.56
N ALA A 251 -29.03 -14.01 7.57
CA ALA A 251 -27.70 -13.43 7.66
C ALA A 251 -27.59 -12.42 8.82
N ALA A 252 -28.58 -11.55 8.98
CA ALA A 252 -28.63 -10.58 10.07
C ALA A 252 -28.81 -11.26 11.44
N ALA A 253 -29.64 -12.30 11.51
CA ALA A 253 -29.80 -13.11 12.72
C ALA A 253 -28.47 -13.77 13.12
N TRP A 254 -27.76 -14.35 12.15
CA TRP A 254 -26.45 -14.94 12.38
C TRP A 254 -25.43 -13.90 12.88
N TRP A 255 -25.31 -12.75 12.22
CA TRP A 255 -24.40 -11.68 12.70
C TRP A 255 -24.73 -11.25 14.12
N ARG A 256 -26.01 -11.09 14.48
CA ARG A 256 -26.39 -10.74 15.87
C ARG A 256 -25.92 -11.77 16.89
N THR A 257 -25.76 -13.05 16.53
CA THR A 257 -25.20 -14.05 17.46
C THR A 257 -23.73 -13.82 17.80
N GLN A 258 -23.00 -13.04 16.99
CA GLN A 258 -21.59 -12.68 17.22
C GLN A 258 -21.42 -11.52 18.23
N ARG A 259 -22.50 -10.79 18.54
CA ARG A 259 -22.48 -9.60 19.40
C ARG A 259 -21.83 -9.80 20.78
N PRO A 260 -22.02 -10.93 21.49
CA PRO A 260 -21.32 -11.17 22.74
C PRO A 260 -19.79 -11.26 22.57
N ALA A 261 -19.32 -11.95 21.52
CA ALA A 261 -17.90 -12.13 21.24
C ALA A 261 -17.21 -10.82 20.83
N VAL A 262 -17.93 -9.93 20.14
CA VAL A 262 -17.45 -8.57 19.85
C VAL A 262 -17.31 -7.75 21.14
N ALA A 263 -18.26 -7.89 22.07
CA ALA A 263 -18.25 -7.12 23.31
C ALA A 263 -17.24 -7.59 24.35
N ASP A 264 -16.97 -8.89 24.44
CA ASP A 264 -15.95 -9.43 25.33
C ASP A 264 -14.54 -9.44 24.72
N GLY A 265 -14.40 -8.98 23.46
CA GLY A 265 -13.12 -8.88 22.75
C GLY A 265 -12.58 -10.22 22.27
N THR A 266 -13.40 -11.27 22.23
CA THR A 266 -13.02 -12.58 21.67
C THR A 266 -13.23 -12.68 20.16
N LEU A 267 -13.83 -11.68 19.53
CA LEU A 267 -13.94 -11.55 18.09
C LEU A 267 -13.74 -10.10 17.64
N ASP A 268 -12.71 -9.88 16.84
CA ASP A 268 -12.50 -8.60 16.15
C ASP A 268 -13.09 -8.66 14.76
N ILE A 269 -13.80 -7.61 14.34
CA ILE A 269 -14.39 -7.51 13.00
C ILE A 269 -13.98 -6.19 12.38
N TRP A 270 -13.48 -6.23 11.15
CA TRP A 270 -13.19 -5.07 10.32
C TRP A 270 -14.12 -5.04 9.12
N VAL A 271 -14.65 -3.86 8.82
CA VAL A 271 -15.46 -3.61 7.63
C VAL A 271 -14.76 -2.64 6.71
N ALA A 272 -14.84 -2.92 5.42
CA ALA A 272 -14.45 -2.04 4.34
C ALA A 272 -15.71 -1.34 3.82
N GLU A 273 -15.78 -0.02 3.95
CA GLU A 273 -16.89 0.77 3.42
C GLU A 273 -16.61 1.24 1.99
N GLY A 274 -17.61 1.08 1.12
CA GLY A 274 -17.62 1.59 -0.24
C GLY A 274 -18.86 2.45 -0.52
N PRO A 275 -19.02 2.96 -1.75
CA PRO A 275 -20.10 3.90 -2.10
C PRO A 275 -21.52 3.37 -1.89
N ALA A 276 -21.70 2.05 -1.90
CA ALA A 276 -22.98 1.37 -1.73
C ALA A 276 -23.15 0.72 -0.33
N GLY A 277 -22.26 1.02 0.61
CA GLY A 277 -22.23 0.40 1.95
C GLY A 277 -21.03 -0.54 2.13
N ILE A 278 -21.16 -1.51 3.04
CA ILE A 278 -20.07 -2.44 3.38
C ILE A 278 -19.76 -3.32 2.16
N THR A 279 -18.55 -3.17 1.62
CA THR A 279 -18.07 -3.84 0.41
C THR A 279 -17.11 -5.00 0.71
N GLY A 280 -16.63 -5.09 1.95
CA GLY A 280 -15.85 -6.23 2.43
C GLY A 280 -15.82 -6.31 3.95
N THR A 281 -15.50 -7.48 4.48
CA THR A 281 -15.29 -7.69 5.91
C THR A 281 -14.24 -8.78 6.14
N ILE A 282 -13.58 -8.74 7.29
CA ILE A 282 -12.74 -9.82 7.82
C ILE A 282 -12.86 -9.84 9.33
N SER A 283 -12.74 -11.02 9.93
CA SER A 283 -12.76 -11.15 11.39
C SER A 283 -11.55 -11.95 11.89
N LEU A 284 -11.14 -11.67 13.13
CA LEU A 284 -10.09 -12.38 13.85
C LEU A 284 -10.69 -12.92 15.15
N ALA A 285 -10.82 -14.23 15.24
CA ALA A 285 -11.36 -14.91 16.42
C ALA A 285 -10.23 -15.26 17.40
N HIS A 286 -10.41 -14.90 18.66
CA HIS A 286 -9.46 -15.13 19.73
C HIS A 286 -9.86 -16.37 20.55
N PRO A 287 -9.00 -17.39 20.67
CA PRO A 287 -9.31 -18.57 21.46
C PRO A 287 -9.37 -18.23 22.96
N GLN A 288 -10.44 -18.69 23.61
CA GLN A 288 -10.66 -18.47 25.04
C GLN A 288 -9.80 -19.38 25.94
N LYS A 289 -9.35 -20.54 25.41
CA LYS A 289 -8.56 -21.51 26.18
C LYS A 289 -7.16 -20.96 26.46
N ALA A 290 -6.71 -21.07 27.72
CA ALA A 290 -5.42 -20.52 28.16
C ALA A 290 -4.22 -21.04 27.34
N ASN A 291 -4.22 -22.32 26.98
CA ASN A 291 -3.17 -22.92 26.15
C ASN A 291 -3.25 -22.51 24.66
N GLY A 292 -4.27 -21.77 24.26
CA GLY A 292 -4.46 -21.28 22.89
C GLY A 292 -4.17 -19.81 22.69
N ARG A 293 -3.84 -19.04 23.73
CA ARG A 293 -3.67 -17.58 23.64
C ARG A 293 -2.59 -17.09 22.67
N HIS A 294 -1.71 -17.99 22.22
CA HIS A 294 -0.68 -17.69 21.23
C HIS A 294 -1.18 -17.73 19.78
N ARG A 295 -2.40 -18.23 19.52
CA ARG A 295 -2.95 -18.36 18.17
C ARG A 295 -4.27 -17.61 18.04
N ALA A 296 -4.65 -17.28 16.80
CA ALA A 296 -5.97 -16.75 16.45
C ALA A 296 -6.42 -17.30 15.10
N GLU A 297 -7.72 -17.19 14.80
CA GLU A 297 -8.31 -17.70 13.57
C GLU A 297 -8.83 -16.56 12.70
N ILE A 298 -8.46 -16.54 11.42
CA ILE A 298 -9.05 -15.65 10.44
C ILE A 298 -10.38 -16.26 10.00
N VAL A 299 -11.47 -15.53 10.21
CA VAL A 299 -12.82 -15.99 9.86
C VAL A 299 -13.57 -14.91 9.10
N LYS A 300 -14.51 -15.33 8.25
CA LYS A 300 -15.40 -14.44 7.48
C LYS A 300 -14.67 -13.34 6.71
N LEU A 301 -13.64 -13.70 5.93
CA LEU A 301 -13.12 -12.83 4.88
C LEU A 301 -14.10 -12.83 3.69
N LEU A 302 -14.86 -11.75 3.54
CA LEU A 302 -15.86 -11.59 2.48
C LEU A 302 -15.56 -10.34 1.67
N VAL A 303 -15.75 -10.43 0.36
CA VAL A 303 -15.65 -9.30 -0.57
C VAL A 303 -16.84 -9.34 -1.51
N HIS A 304 -17.57 -8.22 -1.57
CA HIS A 304 -18.71 -8.04 -2.44
C HIS A 304 -18.33 -8.33 -3.89
N ARG A 305 -19.20 -8.99 -4.66
CA ARG A 305 -18.84 -9.47 -6.02
C ARG A 305 -18.30 -8.37 -6.94
N THR A 306 -18.81 -7.14 -6.82
CA THR A 306 -18.38 -5.99 -7.64
C THR A 306 -17.05 -5.38 -7.21
N ALA A 307 -16.52 -5.75 -6.04
CA ALA A 307 -15.23 -5.27 -5.50
C ALA A 307 -14.12 -6.34 -5.56
N ARG A 308 -14.42 -7.52 -6.12
CA ARG A 308 -13.43 -8.60 -6.31
C ARG A 308 -12.43 -8.23 -7.40
N GLY A 309 -11.23 -8.84 -7.34
CA GLY A 309 -10.14 -8.58 -8.30
C GLY A 309 -9.40 -7.25 -8.12
N GLN A 310 -9.86 -6.38 -7.21
CA GLN A 310 -9.28 -5.03 -6.99
C GLN A 310 -8.32 -4.97 -5.78
N GLY A 311 -7.90 -6.13 -5.26
CA GLY A 311 -6.96 -6.22 -4.14
C GLY A 311 -7.57 -6.00 -2.74
N LEU A 312 -8.88 -5.77 -2.61
CA LEU A 312 -9.54 -5.54 -1.31
C LEU A 312 -9.35 -6.71 -0.33
N GLY A 313 -9.51 -7.96 -0.79
CA GLY A 313 -9.34 -9.14 0.06
C GLY A 313 -7.93 -9.23 0.66
N ARG A 314 -6.89 -8.90 -0.12
CA ARG A 314 -5.50 -8.83 0.38
C ARG A 314 -5.33 -7.74 1.43
N THR A 315 -5.99 -6.60 1.25
CA THR A 315 -5.91 -5.46 2.16
C THR A 315 -6.58 -5.77 3.50
N LEU A 316 -7.77 -6.38 3.48
CA LEU A 316 -8.46 -6.88 4.67
C LEU A 316 -7.61 -7.93 5.42
N LEU A 317 -7.07 -8.92 4.69
CA LEU A 317 -6.20 -9.94 5.27
C LEU A 317 -4.98 -9.33 5.96
N THR A 318 -4.29 -8.41 5.30
CA THR A 318 -3.14 -7.69 5.86
C THR A 318 -3.54 -6.91 7.13
N THR A 319 -4.74 -6.32 7.16
CA THR A 319 -5.24 -5.58 8.32
C THR A 319 -5.41 -6.48 9.54
N ALA A 320 -6.02 -7.66 9.36
CA ALA A 320 -6.20 -8.62 10.44
C ALA A 320 -4.85 -9.22 10.89
N GLU A 321 -3.95 -9.54 9.97
CA GLU A 321 -2.60 -10.03 10.29
C GLU A 321 -1.81 -9.03 11.14
N GLN A 322 -1.81 -7.76 10.75
CA GLN A 322 -1.16 -6.69 11.53
C GLN A 322 -1.80 -6.51 12.91
N SER A 323 -3.13 -6.65 13.01
CA SER A 323 -3.80 -6.60 14.30
C SER A 323 -3.42 -7.79 15.17
N ALA A 324 -3.30 -8.98 14.58
CA ALA A 324 -2.91 -10.16 15.31
C ALA A 324 -1.50 -10.04 15.92
N VAL A 325 -0.54 -9.50 15.14
CA VAL A 325 0.82 -9.20 15.63
C VAL A 325 0.77 -8.21 16.79
N ARG A 326 0.01 -7.12 16.66
CA ARG A 326 -0.15 -6.12 17.75
C ARG A 326 -0.78 -6.71 19.02
N SER A 327 -1.67 -7.69 18.86
CA SER A 327 -2.30 -8.42 19.97
C SER A 327 -1.43 -9.55 20.54
N GLY A 328 -0.21 -9.75 20.02
CA GLY A 328 0.75 -10.73 20.52
C GLY A 328 0.49 -12.17 20.09
N PHE A 329 -0.38 -12.39 19.10
CA PHE A 329 -0.52 -13.71 18.49
C PHE A 329 0.71 -14.05 17.68
N ARG A 330 1.06 -15.34 17.66
CA ARG A 330 2.22 -15.90 16.96
C ARG A 330 1.85 -16.81 15.80
N LEU A 331 0.61 -17.28 15.80
CA LEU A 331 0.10 -18.24 14.83
C LEU A 331 -1.30 -17.84 14.40
N LEU A 332 -1.52 -17.76 13.10
CA LEU A 332 -2.84 -17.63 12.53
C LEU A 332 -3.24 -18.91 11.83
N LEU A 333 -4.52 -19.27 11.95
CA LEU A 333 -5.12 -20.39 11.25
C LEU A 333 -6.34 -19.93 10.47
N LEU A 334 -6.66 -20.67 9.41
CA LEU A 334 -7.92 -20.59 8.70
C LEU A 334 -8.14 -21.85 7.89
N ASP A 335 -9.36 -22.00 7.41
CA ASP A 335 -9.74 -22.98 6.42
C ASP A 335 -10.55 -22.30 5.30
N THR A 336 -10.52 -22.89 4.11
CA THR A 336 -11.30 -22.41 2.98
C THR A 336 -11.56 -23.54 1.99
N GLU A 337 -12.65 -23.42 1.23
CA GLU A 337 -12.95 -24.30 0.11
C GLU A 337 -11.73 -24.41 -0.84
N THR A 338 -11.36 -25.65 -1.16
CA THR A 338 -10.19 -25.98 -1.96
C THR A 338 -10.36 -25.48 -3.39
N ALA A 339 -9.28 -24.94 -3.98
CA ALA A 339 -9.29 -24.34 -5.32
C ALA A 339 -10.27 -23.16 -5.52
N SER A 340 -10.79 -22.59 -4.43
CA SER A 340 -11.56 -21.34 -4.47
C SER A 340 -10.67 -20.11 -4.70
N PRO A 341 -11.25 -18.96 -5.09
CA PRO A 341 -10.50 -17.70 -5.13
C PRO A 341 -9.80 -17.33 -3.82
N ALA A 342 -10.36 -17.74 -2.67
CA ALA A 342 -9.76 -17.52 -1.36
C ALA A 342 -8.54 -18.44 -1.13
N ASP A 343 -8.60 -19.71 -1.52
CA ASP A 343 -7.43 -20.63 -1.50
C ASP A 343 -6.25 -20.02 -2.27
N HIS A 344 -6.50 -19.52 -3.49
CA HIS A 344 -5.48 -18.86 -4.30
C HIS A 344 -4.93 -17.58 -3.64
N LEU A 345 -5.77 -16.80 -2.97
CA LEU A 345 -5.33 -15.61 -2.22
C LEU A 345 -4.38 -15.98 -1.09
N TYR A 346 -4.74 -16.97 -0.26
CA TYR A 346 -3.92 -17.37 0.89
C TYR A 346 -2.56 -17.92 0.46
N ARG A 347 -2.52 -18.80 -0.56
CA ARG A 347 -1.26 -19.32 -1.12
C ARG A 347 -0.33 -18.20 -1.61
N ARG A 348 -0.87 -17.14 -2.21
CA ARG A 348 -0.09 -15.99 -2.71
C ARG A 348 0.35 -15.00 -1.63
N THR A 349 -0.20 -15.10 -0.42
CA THR A 349 0.03 -14.14 0.68
C THR A 349 0.86 -14.75 1.83
N GLY A 350 1.57 -15.85 1.54
CA GLY A 350 2.50 -16.47 2.48
C GLY A 350 1.85 -17.35 3.53
N TRP A 351 0.61 -17.81 3.30
CA TRP A 351 -0.01 -18.84 4.12
C TRP A 351 0.41 -20.23 3.66
N THR A 352 0.69 -21.11 4.63
CA THR A 352 1.13 -22.47 4.38
C THR A 352 -0.04 -23.45 4.53
N PRO A 353 -0.41 -24.18 3.47
CA PRO A 353 -1.41 -25.25 3.58
C PRO A 353 -0.83 -26.42 4.37
N TYR A 354 -1.60 -27.00 5.29
CA TYR A 354 -1.16 -28.16 6.08
C TYR A 354 -2.03 -29.41 5.89
N GLY A 355 -3.16 -29.30 5.21
CA GLY A 355 -3.99 -30.45 4.88
C GLY A 355 -5.25 -30.07 4.12
N THR A 356 -5.82 -31.06 3.43
CA THR A 356 -7.12 -30.96 2.78
C THR A 356 -8.01 -32.07 3.35
N VAL A 357 -9.20 -31.70 3.81
CA VAL A 357 -10.22 -32.63 4.28
C VAL A 357 -11.27 -32.79 3.18
N PRO A 358 -11.48 -34.01 2.66
CA PRO A 358 -12.45 -34.23 1.60
C PRO A 358 -13.88 -34.07 2.12
N SER A 359 -14.77 -33.53 1.29
CA SER A 359 -16.20 -33.39 1.61
C SER A 359 -16.49 -32.69 2.94
N TYR A 360 -15.66 -31.72 3.32
CA TYR A 360 -15.70 -31.06 4.63
C TYR A 360 -16.92 -30.16 4.83
N ALA A 361 -17.33 -29.44 3.78
CA ALA A 361 -18.42 -28.47 3.85
C ALA A 361 -19.30 -28.55 2.61
N ALA A 362 -20.60 -28.32 2.77
CA ALA A 362 -21.50 -28.12 1.64
C ALA A 362 -21.35 -26.70 1.08
N ASP A 363 -21.38 -26.56 -0.24
CA ASP A 363 -21.58 -25.26 -0.89
C ASP A 363 -23.04 -24.81 -0.79
N PRO A 364 -23.38 -23.59 -1.25
CA PRO A 364 -24.77 -23.11 -1.20
C PRO A 364 -25.77 -23.99 -1.97
N GLY A 365 -25.32 -24.77 -2.96
CA GLY A 365 -26.14 -25.74 -3.69
C GLY A 365 -26.31 -27.08 -2.99
N GLY A 366 -25.63 -27.30 -1.86
CA GLY A 366 -25.65 -28.55 -1.11
C GLY A 366 -24.62 -29.58 -1.57
N GLU A 367 -23.77 -29.25 -2.54
CA GLU A 367 -22.71 -30.15 -3.00
C GLU A 367 -21.55 -30.13 -1.99
N LEU A 368 -21.07 -31.32 -1.61
CA LEU A 368 -19.94 -31.42 -0.69
C LEU A 368 -18.65 -31.01 -1.39
N ARG A 369 -17.89 -30.11 -0.76
CA ARG A 369 -16.61 -29.57 -1.23
C ARG A 369 -15.49 -29.88 -0.25
N ASP A 370 -14.30 -30.04 -0.78
CA ASP A 370 -13.07 -30.24 -0.01
C ASP A 370 -12.63 -28.92 0.63
N CYS A 371 -12.11 -28.97 1.84
CA CYS A 371 -11.59 -27.78 2.54
C CYS A 371 -10.10 -27.90 2.78
N THR A 372 -9.34 -26.87 2.39
CA THR A 372 -7.91 -26.77 2.66
C THR A 372 -7.68 -25.89 3.88
N PHE A 373 -6.88 -26.39 4.81
CA PHE A 373 -6.52 -25.72 6.04
C PHE A 373 -5.14 -25.09 5.92
N PHE A 374 -5.00 -23.88 6.44
CA PHE A 374 -3.81 -23.07 6.35
C PHE A 374 -3.36 -22.59 7.73
N TYR A 375 -2.06 -22.38 7.86
CA TYR A 375 -1.49 -21.62 8.95
C TYR A 375 -0.53 -20.55 8.45
N LYS A 376 -0.25 -19.55 9.29
CA LYS A 376 0.79 -18.56 9.08
C LYS A 376 1.38 -18.15 10.41
N GLU A 377 2.70 -18.29 10.55
CA GLU A 377 3.41 -17.70 11.68
C GLU A 377 3.49 -16.19 11.49
N VAL A 378 3.19 -15.45 12.55
CA VAL A 378 3.20 -13.99 12.58
C VAL A 378 3.98 -13.57 13.81
N GLY A 379 4.84 -12.54 13.72
CA GLY A 379 5.74 -12.21 14.82
C GLY A 379 6.63 -11.03 14.54
#